data_AF-A0A7C2PT89-F1
#
_entry.id   AF-A0A7C2PT89-F1
#
_cell.length_a   1.000
_cell.length_b   1.000
_cell.length_c   1.000
_cell.angle_alpha   90.00
_cell.angle_beta   90.00
_cell.angle_gamma   90.00
#
_symmetry.space_group_name_H-M   'P 1'
#
loop_
_entity.id
_entity.type
_entity.pdbx_description
1 polymer ?
#
loop_
_entity_poly.entity_id
_entity_poly.type
_entity_poly.pdbx_seq_one_letter_code
_entity_poly.pdbx_strand_id
1 'polypeptide(L)'
;MVRNTILMLATAGTLVLLFVGYWLLTYVPTQRPADERVLAELPQAQPVADEEVLRIEGPELAAHVTSGEQMTLTLFEPGTGRATDRIRYRNIRKVPGSDNDIQLAEPEWTRLLPGGMVATVTAERAQFSVERVESQTLRPRYGWFEGGVRLLIDRNAGAGAVPADERPADLVTVEMDRLDFDLELGELKTRGAIRINGREFELSGAGLALLWNQADNRIERLDMPAGGELAFDPRGRWLTGLAPPADDGVQRSGVARPPPAVSGPAGDPKRGPTSRRPQTSGAYVCTLSGGVTVDQQRGDQRQGGLTADGLSLLFDLARTEPAGPVASQPSDTATADQAAATGPAAATADRERVLVRWEGALAMRPAAPAAGGSRRRTVSATGKTVRLMAGERTIECGELVYDSSDERLWLRPDARGFVELTDPRLRVRTAAAYVDRKRGIVKLVGPVELEQAGSPDETMRIACDLWAELRLSEARSDVDAAAPDVFSEGELESALFVGDVRVRIGPQRLAAQRLETFFRPPQANEPLKARLQRAVAAGDVRLSGGDDDGEPAAWSVLRAHVSHAASYIIGRRAAAAPRP
;
A
#
# COMPACT_ATOMS: atom_id res chain seq x y z
N MET A 1 8.17 -11.31 38.38
CA MET A 1 7.18 -10.21 38.27
C MET A 1 7.68 -9.03 37.45
N VAL A 2 8.96 -8.62 37.54
CA VAL A 2 9.58 -7.56 36.71
C VAL A 2 9.40 -7.78 35.20
N ARG A 3 9.42 -9.05 34.74
CA ARG A 3 9.29 -9.43 33.32
C ARG A 3 7.92 -9.09 32.70
N ASN A 4 6.84 -9.17 33.48
CA ASN A 4 5.49 -8.82 32.98
C ASN A 4 5.27 -7.29 33.00
N THR A 5 5.96 -6.58 33.89
CA THR A 5 5.93 -5.12 33.94
C THR A 5 6.68 -4.51 32.76
N ILE A 6 7.82 -5.09 32.36
CA ILE A 6 8.54 -4.71 31.15
C ILE A 6 7.70 -5.01 29.90
N LEU A 7 7.01 -6.15 29.86
CA LEU A 7 6.14 -6.47 28.74
C LEU A 7 4.98 -5.47 28.61
N MET A 8 4.28 -5.14 29.71
CA MET A 8 3.20 -4.13 29.67
C MET A 8 3.70 -2.73 29.30
N LEU A 9 4.88 -2.31 29.79
CA LEU A 9 5.50 -1.03 29.42
C LEU A 9 5.93 -1.00 27.95
N ALA A 10 6.42 -2.13 27.42
CA ALA A 10 6.73 -2.28 26.01
C ALA A 10 5.45 -2.26 25.15
N THR A 11 4.39 -2.99 25.52
CA THR A 11 3.12 -2.96 24.77
C THR A 11 2.47 -1.58 24.80
N ALA A 12 2.52 -0.87 25.94
CA ALA A 12 2.05 0.50 26.06
C ALA A 12 2.92 1.47 25.25
N GLY A 13 4.24 1.30 25.26
CA GLY A 13 5.18 2.07 24.44
C GLY A 13 4.93 1.88 22.94
N THR A 14 4.74 0.64 22.50
CA THR A 14 4.43 0.31 21.10
C THR A 14 3.05 0.83 20.69
N LEU A 15 2.05 0.79 21.56
CA LEU A 15 0.74 1.40 21.30
C LEU A 15 0.83 2.92 21.17
N VAL A 16 1.63 3.59 22.01
CA VAL A 16 1.86 5.03 21.92
C VAL A 16 2.66 5.38 20.66
N LEU A 17 3.64 4.57 20.28
CA LEU A 17 4.47 4.80 19.08
C LEU A 17 3.69 4.54 17.79
N LEU A 18 2.83 3.52 17.77
CA LEU A 18 1.85 3.30 16.69
C LEU A 18 0.82 4.42 16.62
N PHE A 19 0.37 4.93 17.77
CA PHE A 19 -0.55 6.06 17.83
C PHE A 19 0.10 7.36 17.31
N VAL A 20 1.36 7.63 17.65
CA VAL A 20 2.12 8.80 17.19
C VAL A 20 2.51 8.67 15.71
N GLY A 21 2.92 7.49 15.25
CA GLY A 21 3.21 7.24 13.84
C GLY A 21 1.95 7.34 12.97
N TYR A 22 0.82 6.81 13.45
CA TYR A 22 -0.48 7.02 12.83
C TYR A 22 -0.88 8.51 12.82
N TRP A 23 -0.64 9.23 13.92
CA TRP A 23 -0.89 10.66 14.05
C TRP A 23 -0.07 11.48 13.04
N LEU A 24 1.22 11.21 12.86
CA LEU A 24 2.12 11.89 11.91
C LEU A 24 1.78 11.62 10.43
N LEU A 25 1.31 10.40 10.11
CA LEU A 25 0.90 10.02 8.75
C LEU A 25 -0.52 10.45 8.38
N THR A 26 -1.35 10.84 9.35
CA THR A 26 -2.77 11.20 9.11
C THR A 26 -3.16 12.58 9.63
N TYR A 27 -2.20 13.40 10.03
CA TYR A 27 -2.44 14.77 10.47
C TYR A 27 -2.91 15.64 9.29
N VAL A 28 -4.24 15.75 9.14
CA VAL A 28 -4.86 16.94 8.57
C VAL A 28 -5.08 17.89 9.74
N PRO A 29 -4.51 19.11 9.73
CA PRO A 29 -4.69 20.05 10.82
C PRO A 29 -6.18 20.25 11.09
N THR A 30 -6.52 20.27 12.37
CA THR A 30 -7.87 20.57 12.86
C THR A 30 -8.48 21.71 12.07
N GLN A 31 -9.72 21.54 11.63
CA GLN A 31 -10.59 22.63 11.21
C GLN A 31 -10.70 23.65 12.35
N ARG A 32 -9.76 24.60 12.38
CA ARG A 32 -10.13 25.99 12.59
C ARG A 32 -11.20 26.27 11.53
N PRO A 33 -12.35 26.89 11.83
CA PRO A 33 -13.20 27.42 10.76
C PRO A 33 -12.26 28.12 9.80
N ALA A 34 -12.22 27.70 8.53
CA ALA A 34 -11.26 28.22 7.56
C ALA A 34 -11.25 29.74 7.72
N ASP A 35 -10.20 30.24 8.35
CA ASP A 35 -10.11 31.63 8.77
C ASP A 35 -10.12 32.38 7.44
N GLU A 36 -11.10 33.27 7.29
CA GLU A 36 -11.41 34.09 6.09
C GLU A 36 -10.17 34.70 5.42
N ARG A 37 -9.09 34.83 6.20
CA ARG A 37 -7.77 35.34 5.85
C ARG A 37 -7.00 34.54 4.81
N VAL A 38 -7.20 33.23 4.61
CA VAL A 38 -6.42 32.48 3.59
C VAL A 38 -6.59 33.08 2.19
N LEU A 39 -7.82 33.49 1.85
CA LEU A 39 -8.10 34.17 0.58
C LEU A 39 -8.07 35.69 0.71
N ALA A 40 -8.25 36.25 1.92
CA ALA A 40 -8.28 37.69 2.18
C ALA A 40 -6.92 38.35 2.52
N GLU A 41 -5.87 37.60 2.89
CA GLU A 41 -4.48 38.07 3.08
C GLU A 41 -3.62 37.95 1.81
N LEU A 42 -4.23 37.57 0.68
CA LEU A 42 -3.67 37.87 -0.64
C LEU A 42 -3.83 39.37 -0.89
N PRO A 43 -2.80 40.09 -1.41
CA PRO A 43 -2.77 41.55 -1.43
C PRO A 43 -4.08 42.11 -1.97
N GLN A 44 -4.88 42.71 -1.08
CA GLN A 44 -6.08 43.43 -1.46
C GLN A 44 -5.61 44.61 -2.28
N ALA A 45 -5.95 44.63 -3.58
CA ALA A 45 -5.76 45.80 -4.40
C ALA A 45 -6.46 46.96 -3.68
N GLN A 46 -5.68 47.97 -3.28
CA GLN A 46 -6.25 49.21 -2.76
C GLN A 46 -7.25 49.72 -3.82
N PRO A 47 -8.45 50.16 -3.42
CA PRO A 47 -9.39 50.73 -4.36
C PRO A 47 -8.72 51.92 -5.05
N VAL A 48 -8.32 51.75 -6.31
CA VAL A 48 -7.83 52.82 -7.15
C VAL A 48 -9.03 53.71 -7.41
N ALA A 49 -8.93 54.97 -6.96
CA ALA A 49 -9.97 55.96 -7.10
C ALA A 49 -10.21 56.27 -8.59
N ASP A 50 -11.47 56.16 -8.99
CA ASP A 50 -12.12 56.73 -10.18
C ASP A 50 -11.20 57.23 -11.32
N GLU A 51 -10.87 56.34 -12.27
CA GLU A 51 -10.44 56.74 -13.62
C GLU A 51 -11.26 56.00 -14.70
N GLU A 52 -11.41 56.67 -15.84
CA GLU A 52 -12.49 56.56 -16.83
C GLU A 52 -12.67 55.23 -17.57
N VAL A 53 -13.91 54.70 -17.45
CA VAL A 53 -14.48 53.49 -18.06
C VAL A 53 -14.62 53.57 -19.58
N LEU A 54 -13.87 52.73 -20.30
CA LEU A 54 -14.05 52.50 -21.74
C LEU A 54 -15.20 51.50 -21.95
N ARG A 55 -16.27 51.96 -22.60
CA ARG A 55 -17.51 51.23 -22.90
C ARG A 55 -17.33 50.29 -24.09
N ILE A 56 -17.43 48.98 -23.86
CA ILE A 56 -17.77 48.03 -24.94
C ILE A 56 -19.28 48.15 -25.14
N GLU A 57 -19.72 48.45 -26.36
CA GLU A 57 -21.14 48.60 -26.71
C GLU A 57 -21.86 47.25 -26.62
N GLY A 58 -22.29 46.91 -25.40
CA GLY A 58 -23.21 45.84 -25.03
C GLY A 58 -23.68 46.10 -23.59
N PRO A 59 -24.98 46.10 -23.27
CA PRO A 59 -25.54 47.02 -22.28
C PRO A 59 -25.16 46.83 -20.79
N GLU A 60 -24.51 45.75 -20.36
CA GLU A 60 -24.48 45.43 -18.91
C GLU A 60 -23.22 44.72 -18.38
N LEU A 61 -22.00 45.02 -18.84
CA LEU A 61 -20.82 44.66 -18.05
C LEU A 61 -19.60 45.55 -18.35
N ALA A 62 -19.17 46.35 -17.37
CA ALA A 62 -17.94 47.12 -17.42
C ALA A 62 -16.88 46.43 -16.55
N ALA A 63 -15.94 45.72 -17.17
CA ALA A 63 -14.70 45.28 -16.54
C ALA A 63 -13.57 46.11 -17.15
N HIS A 64 -12.84 46.83 -16.31
CA HIS A 64 -11.72 47.67 -16.73
C HIS A 64 -10.48 46.82 -17.01
N VAL A 65 -9.91 46.97 -18.21
CA VAL A 65 -8.74 46.24 -18.69
C VAL A 65 -7.63 47.24 -19.02
N THR A 66 -6.70 47.47 -18.10
CA THR A 66 -5.44 48.15 -18.39
C THR A 66 -4.53 47.14 -19.12
N SER A 67 -4.18 47.43 -20.38
CA SER A 67 -3.35 46.55 -21.21
C SER A 67 -1.97 46.34 -20.58
N GLY A 68 -1.77 45.23 -19.86
CA GLY A 68 -0.51 44.85 -19.21
C GLY A 68 -0.67 44.40 -17.76
N GLU A 69 -1.79 44.72 -17.11
CA GLU A 69 -2.06 44.31 -15.73
C GLU A 69 -2.71 42.91 -15.68
N GLN A 70 -2.25 42.07 -14.76
CA GLN A 70 -2.83 40.76 -14.49
C GLN A 70 -4.23 40.95 -13.90
N MET A 71 -5.25 40.41 -14.56
CA MET A 71 -6.63 40.49 -14.09
C MET A 71 -6.93 39.37 -13.12
N THR A 72 -7.84 39.63 -12.18
CA THR A 72 -8.32 38.63 -11.22
C THR A 72 -9.84 38.59 -11.22
N LEU A 73 -10.41 37.42 -11.49
CA LEU A 73 -11.82 37.10 -11.30
C LEU A 73 -11.96 36.29 -10.01
N THR A 74 -12.82 36.71 -9.08
CA THR A 74 -13.10 35.96 -7.85
C THR A 74 -14.57 35.54 -7.84
N LEU A 75 -14.83 34.25 -7.61
CA LEU A 75 -16.18 33.69 -7.53
C LEU A 75 -16.51 33.41 -6.06
N PHE A 76 -17.73 33.76 -5.68
CA PHE A 76 -18.23 33.60 -4.33
C PHE A 76 -19.37 32.59 -4.29
N GLU A 77 -19.41 31.76 -3.24
CA GLU A 77 -20.48 30.81 -3.02
C GLU A 77 -21.79 31.53 -2.64
N PRO A 78 -22.92 31.23 -3.32
CA PRO A 78 -24.21 31.79 -2.98
C PRO A 78 -24.61 31.43 -1.54
N GLY A 79 -24.92 32.45 -0.74
CA GLY A 79 -25.39 32.29 0.64
C GLY A 79 -24.31 32.39 1.70
N THR A 80 -23.10 31.87 1.46
CA THR A 80 -21.99 32.04 2.43
C THR A 80 -21.16 33.29 2.14
N GLY A 81 -21.14 33.76 0.89
CA GLY A 81 -20.30 34.88 0.45
C GLY A 81 -18.81 34.55 0.49
N ARG A 82 -18.43 33.26 0.62
CA ARG A 82 -17.04 32.83 0.67
C ARG A 82 -16.48 32.69 -0.73
N ALA A 83 -15.27 33.21 -0.94
CA ALA A 83 -14.56 32.99 -2.20
C ALA A 83 -14.23 31.50 -2.37
N THR A 84 -14.75 30.87 -3.42
CA THR A 84 -14.50 29.46 -3.74
C THR A 84 -13.45 29.30 -4.83
N ASP A 85 -13.42 30.25 -5.76
CA ASP A 85 -12.53 30.21 -6.91
C ASP A 85 -11.93 31.60 -7.15
N ARG A 86 -10.68 31.59 -7.63
CA ARG A 86 -9.97 32.76 -8.10
C ARG A 86 -9.26 32.42 -9.40
N ILE A 87 -9.49 33.21 -10.43
CA ILE A 87 -8.89 33.03 -11.74
C ILE A 87 -8.09 34.28 -12.06
N ARG A 88 -6.76 34.14 -12.10
CA ARG A 88 -5.86 35.17 -12.60
C ARG A 88 -5.51 34.89 -14.04
N TYR A 89 -5.38 35.92 -14.86
CA TYR A 89 -5.04 35.78 -16.28
C TYR A 89 -4.44 37.08 -16.83
N ARG A 90 -3.72 36.96 -17.94
CA ARG A 90 -3.09 38.12 -18.61
C ARG A 90 -4.01 38.77 -19.64
N ASN A 91 -4.77 37.97 -20.37
CA ASN A 91 -5.68 38.45 -21.42
C ASN A 91 -6.92 37.55 -21.48
N ILE A 92 -8.09 38.15 -21.73
CA ILE A 92 -9.35 37.47 -21.98
C ILE A 92 -9.90 37.88 -23.34
N ARG A 93 -10.30 36.91 -24.15
CA ARG A 93 -10.93 37.14 -25.46
C ARG A 93 -12.18 36.29 -25.59
N LYS A 94 -13.28 36.87 -26.08
CA LYS A 94 -14.46 36.10 -26.47
C LYS A 94 -14.13 35.25 -27.70
N VAL A 95 -14.54 33.98 -27.71
CA VAL A 95 -14.36 33.12 -28.88
C VAL A 95 -15.31 33.58 -30.00
N PRO A 96 -14.83 33.85 -31.23
CA PRO A 96 -15.69 34.27 -32.32
C PRO A 96 -16.82 33.28 -32.59
N GLY A 97 -18.05 33.77 -32.65
CA GLY A 97 -19.24 32.96 -32.95
C GLY A 97 -19.81 32.18 -31.76
N SER A 98 -19.23 32.27 -30.57
CA SER A 98 -19.81 31.72 -29.33
C SER A 98 -20.29 32.85 -28.44
N ASP A 99 -21.45 32.68 -27.80
CA ASP A 99 -21.98 33.68 -26.88
C ASP A 99 -21.32 33.62 -25.49
N ASN A 100 -20.89 32.43 -25.10
CA ASN A 100 -20.51 32.10 -23.72
C ASN A 100 -19.07 31.58 -23.58
N ASP A 101 -18.33 31.43 -24.68
CA ASP A 101 -16.95 30.95 -24.60
C ASP A 101 -15.95 32.10 -24.50
N ILE A 102 -15.02 31.97 -23.55
CA ILE A 102 -13.91 32.88 -23.32
C ILE A 102 -12.59 32.12 -23.42
N GLN A 103 -11.57 32.75 -24.00
CA GLN A 103 -10.20 32.28 -24.03
C GLN A 103 -9.33 33.13 -23.11
N LEU A 104 -8.52 32.48 -22.29
CA LEU A 104 -7.60 33.09 -21.35
C LEU A 104 -6.15 32.80 -21.78
N ALA A 105 -5.29 33.81 -21.65
CA ALA A 105 -3.85 33.67 -21.79
C ALA A 105 -3.18 33.67 -20.41
N GLU A 106 -2.25 32.73 -20.20
CA GLU A 106 -1.52 32.49 -18.95
C GLU A 106 -2.47 32.38 -17.72
N PRO A 107 -3.51 31.52 -17.76
CA PRO A 107 -4.43 31.39 -16.64
C PRO A 107 -3.80 30.72 -15.42
N GLU A 108 -4.13 31.22 -14.24
CA GLU A 108 -3.90 30.61 -12.93
C GLU A 108 -5.26 30.51 -12.21
N TRP A 109 -5.82 29.31 -12.11
CA TRP A 109 -7.10 29.04 -11.46
C TRP A 109 -6.90 28.35 -10.12
N THR A 110 -7.14 29.09 -9.04
CA THR A 110 -7.14 28.60 -7.67
C THR A 110 -8.55 28.27 -7.22
N ARG A 111 -8.77 27.09 -6.65
CA ARG A 111 -10.04 26.62 -6.12
C ARG A 111 -9.89 26.05 -4.73
N LEU A 112 -10.78 26.46 -3.82
CA LEU A 112 -10.91 25.88 -2.50
C LEU A 112 -11.68 24.56 -2.60
N LEU A 113 -11.04 23.46 -2.19
CA LEU A 113 -11.62 22.13 -2.15
C LEU A 113 -12.24 21.85 -0.77
N PRO A 114 -13.14 20.84 -0.66
CA PRO A 114 -13.62 20.37 0.62
C PRO A 114 -12.47 20.01 1.57
N GLY A 115 -12.61 20.36 2.85
CA GLY A 115 -11.59 20.10 3.86
C GLY A 115 -10.50 21.16 3.98
N GLY A 116 -10.59 22.27 3.24
CA GLY A 116 -9.63 23.38 3.33
C GLY A 116 -8.37 23.19 2.48
N MET A 117 -8.35 22.18 1.61
CA MET A 117 -7.31 22.02 0.60
C MET A 117 -7.49 23.06 -0.51
N VAL A 118 -6.41 23.44 -1.18
CA VAL A 118 -6.46 24.38 -2.31
C VAL A 118 -5.85 23.71 -3.54
N ALA A 119 -6.55 23.79 -4.67
CA ALA A 119 -6.05 23.34 -5.96
C ALA A 119 -5.75 24.57 -6.84
N THR A 120 -4.56 24.65 -7.41
CA THR A 120 -4.16 25.72 -8.34
C THR A 120 -3.76 25.12 -9.68
N VAL A 121 -4.47 25.49 -10.75
CA VAL A 121 -4.17 25.06 -12.13
C VAL A 121 -3.52 26.21 -12.88
N THR A 122 -2.36 25.97 -13.48
CA THR A 122 -1.65 26.92 -14.34
C THR A 122 -1.47 26.34 -15.74
N ALA A 123 -1.51 27.17 -16.78
CA ALA A 123 -1.28 26.79 -18.17
C ALA A 123 -0.88 28.00 -19.03
N GLU A 124 -0.46 27.76 -20.28
CA GLU A 124 -0.24 28.83 -21.26
C GLU A 124 -1.56 29.40 -21.78
N ARG A 125 -2.56 28.54 -21.99
CA ARG A 125 -3.87 28.90 -22.54
C ARG A 125 -4.98 28.13 -21.84
N ALA A 126 -6.15 28.75 -21.79
CA ALA A 126 -7.38 28.04 -21.48
C ALA A 126 -8.55 28.56 -22.30
N GLN A 127 -9.60 27.75 -22.42
CA GLN A 127 -10.90 28.18 -22.92
C GLN A 127 -11.99 27.64 -22.00
N PHE A 128 -12.91 28.51 -21.57
CA PHE A 128 -14.03 28.16 -20.71
C PHE A 128 -15.34 28.53 -21.39
N SER A 129 -16.35 27.65 -21.27
CA SER A 129 -17.75 28.04 -21.41
C SER A 129 -18.23 28.53 -20.06
N VAL A 130 -18.70 29.78 -19.99
CA VAL A 130 -19.19 30.41 -18.76
C VAL A 130 -20.71 30.54 -18.77
N GLU A 131 -21.35 30.23 -17.65
CA GLU A 131 -22.74 30.58 -17.42
C GLU A 131 -22.83 31.89 -16.67
N ARG A 132 -23.73 32.76 -17.13
CA ARG A 132 -23.99 34.06 -16.53
C ARG A 132 -25.08 33.89 -15.48
N VAL A 133 -24.68 33.85 -14.21
CA VAL A 133 -25.60 33.79 -13.07
C VAL A 133 -25.74 35.21 -12.53
N GLU A 134 -26.87 35.85 -12.87
CA GLU A 134 -27.10 37.29 -12.66
C GLU A 134 -26.07 38.15 -13.41
N SER A 135 -26.36 39.44 -13.67
CA SER A 135 -25.63 40.20 -14.70
C SER A 135 -24.11 40.22 -14.52
N GLN A 136 -23.53 39.85 -13.36
CA GLN A 136 -22.11 40.04 -13.05
C GLN A 136 -21.24 38.80 -12.72
N THR A 137 -21.80 37.61 -12.49
CA THR A 137 -20.97 36.46 -12.07
C THR A 137 -20.77 35.47 -13.22
N LEU A 138 -19.52 35.32 -13.66
CA LEU A 138 -19.11 34.30 -14.65
C LEU A 138 -18.74 33.01 -13.93
N ARG A 139 -19.49 31.93 -14.19
CA ARG A 139 -19.21 30.60 -13.61
C ARG A 139 -18.75 29.64 -14.71
N PRO A 140 -17.49 29.15 -14.69
CA PRO A 140 -17.06 28.12 -15.63
C PRO A 140 -17.91 26.85 -15.49
N ARG A 141 -18.36 26.28 -16.60
CA ARG A 141 -19.05 24.98 -16.64
C ARG A 141 -18.14 23.88 -17.15
N TYR A 142 -17.58 24.07 -18.34
CA TYR A 142 -16.65 23.15 -18.98
C TYR A 142 -15.61 23.92 -19.78
N GLY A 143 -14.51 23.27 -20.13
CA GLY A 143 -13.43 23.92 -20.84
C GLY A 143 -12.18 23.07 -20.93
N TRP A 144 -11.08 23.73 -21.27
CA TRP A 144 -9.76 23.09 -21.32
C TRP A 144 -8.64 24.05 -20.91
N PHE A 145 -7.56 23.48 -20.41
CA PHE A 145 -6.24 24.08 -20.23
C PHE A 145 -5.26 23.42 -21.19
N GLU A 146 -4.36 24.18 -21.80
CA GLU A 146 -3.40 23.69 -22.78
C GLU A 146 -2.06 24.44 -22.69
N GLY A 147 -0.96 23.70 -22.92
CA GLY A 147 0.41 24.20 -22.88
C GLY A 147 0.97 24.20 -21.45
N GLY A 148 1.76 23.17 -21.11
CA GLY A 148 2.45 23.06 -19.82
C GLY A 148 1.50 23.10 -18.62
N VAL A 149 0.39 22.36 -18.66
CA VAL A 149 -0.62 22.37 -17.61
C VAL A 149 -0.04 21.79 -16.32
N ARG A 150 -0.05 22.59 -15.26
CA ARG A 150 0.39 22.19 -13.92
C ARG A 150 -0.71 22.43 -12.90
N LEU A 151 -1.21 21.35 -12.31
CA LEU A 151 -2.16 21.35 -11.20
C LEU A 151 -1.41 21.09 -9.89
N LEU A 152 -1.41 22.07 -9.00
CA LEU A 152 -0.83 21.99 -7.66
C LEU A 152 -1.96 21.82 -6.63
N ILE A 153 -1.96 20.72 -5.90
CA ILE A 153 -2.89 20.47 -4.80
C ILE A 153 -2.14 20.63 -3.49
N ASP A 154 -2.58 21.61 -2.71
CA ASP A 154 -2.07 21.93 -1.40
C ASP A 154 -2.99 21.37 -0.32
N ARG A 155 -2.49 20.38 0.42
CA ARG A 155 -3.26 19.66 1.44
C ARG A 155 -3.47 20.43 2.74
N ASN A 156 -2.71 21.51 2.95
CA ASN A 156 -2.67 22.23 4.22
C ASN A 156 -2.65 23.76 4.00
N ALA A 157 -3.52 24.24 3.12
CA ALA A 157 -3.68 25.67 2.83
C ALA A 157 -4.48 26.45 3.90
N GLY A 158 -4.44 26.02 5.16
CA GLY A 158 -5.19 26.66 6.25
C GLY A 158 -4.69 28.07 6.59
N ALA A 159 -5.46 28.84 7.34
CA ALA A 159 -5.03 30.18 7.76
C ALA A 159 -3.84 30.10 8.71
N GLY A 160 -2.80 30.88 8.41
CA GLY A 160 -1.52 30.79 9.11
C GLY A 160 -0.71 29.55 8.75
N ALA A 161 -1.10 28.80 7.70
CA ALA A 161 -0.22 27.81 7.12
C ALA A 161 1.02 28.50 6.56
N VAL A 162 2.16 27.87 6.79
CA VAL A 162 3.43 28.27 6.17
C VAL A 162 3.25 28.27 4.64
N PRO A 163 3.85 29.21 3.90
CA PRO A 163 3.82 29.24 2.44
C PRO A 163 4.11 27.86 1.80
N ALA A 164 3.40 27.54 0.73
CA ALA A 164 3.43 26.22 0.08
C ALA A 164 4.86 25.77 -0.31
N ASP A 165 5.69 26.70 -0.76
CA ASP A 165 7.09 26.52 -1.14
C ASP A 165 7.99 26.07 0.02
N GLU A 166 7.67 26.44 1.25
CA GLU A 166 8.38 25.99 2.45
C GLU A 166 7.91 24.61 2.96
N ARG A 167 6.81 24.07 2.40
CA ARG A 167 6.25 22.76 2.77
C ARG A 167 5.95 21.86 1.56
N PRO A 168 6.97 21.51 0.77
CA PRO A 168 6.82 20.64 -0.41
C PRO A 168 6.23 19.26 -0.08
N ALA A 169 6.34 18.84 1.18
CA ALA A 169 5.75 17.63 1.74
C ALA A 169 4.21 17.54 1.60
N ASP A 170 3.53 18.69 1.61
CA ASP A 170 2.07 18.78 1.59
C ASP A 170 1.52 19.01 0.19
N LEU A 171 2.40 19.14 -0.80
CA LEU A 171 2.06 19.44 -2.18
C LEU A 171 1.96 18.15 -3.00
N VAL A 172 0.92 18.07 -3.83
CA VAL A 172 0.82 17.13 -4.93
C VAL A 172 0.84 17.93 -6.21
N THR A 173 1.82 17.67 -7.07
CA THR A 173 1.92 18.32 -8.39
C THR A 173 1.48 17.34 -9.46
N VAL A 174 0.59 17.76 -10.34
CA VAL A 174 0.15 17.02 -11.52
C VAL A 174 0.56 17.82 -12.75
N GLU A 175 1.29 17.20 -13.67
CA GLU A 175 1.80 17.81 -14.90
C GLU A 175 1.23 17.06 -16.11
N MET A 176 0.77 17.82 -17.11
CA MET A 176 0.24 17.29 -18.37
C MET A 176 0.26 18.38 -19.46
N ASP A 177 0.11 18.01 -20.73
CA ASP A 177 0.09 19.00 -21.83
C ASP A 177 -1.27 19.69 -21.99
N ARG A 178 -2.34 18.96 -21.70
CA ARG A 178 -3.72 19.40 -21.87
C ARG A 178 -4.63 18.76 -20.84
N LEU A 179 -5.53 19.54 -20.26
CA LEU A 179 -6.57 19.11 -19.32
C LEU A 179 -7.93 19.60 -19.82
N ASP A 180 -8.80 18.69 -20.23
CA ASP A 180 -10.21 18.99 -20.50
C ASP A 180 -11.01 18.75 -19.20
N PHE A 181 -11.95 19.64 -18.87
CA PHE A 181 -12.75 19.54 -17.65
C PHE A 181 -14.23 19.84 -17.92
N ASP A 182 -15.08 19.21 -17.12
CA ASP A 182 -16.51 19.47 -17.03
C ASP A 182 -16.92 19.49 -15.54
N LEU A 183 -17.14 20.68 -14.99
CA LEU A 183 -17.50 20.87 -13.59
C LEU A 183 -18.93 20.45 -13.27
N GLU A 184 -19.82 20.35 -14.26
CA GLU A 184 -21.19 19.92 -14.02
C GLU A 184 -21.28 18.41 -13.90
N LEU A 185 -20.53 17.71 -14.76
CA LEU A 185 -20.40 16.26 -14.69
C LEU A 185 -19.36 15.81 -13.66
N GLY A 186 -18.51 16.72 -13.17
CA GLY A 186 -17.39 16.40 -12.30
C GLY A 186 -16.32 15.58 -13.02
N GLU A 187 -16.13 15.81 -14.31
CA GLU A 187 -15.23 15.04 -15.16
C GLU A 187 -13.93 15.79 -15.46
N LEU A 188 -12.80 15.10 -15.38
CA LEU A 188 -11.49 15.58 -15.79
C LEU A 188 -10.88 14.58 -16.77
N LYS A 189 -10.35 15.06 -17.88
CA LYS A 189 -9.77 14.24 -18.95
C LYS A 189 -8.43 14.77 -19.42
N THR A 190 -7.49 13.88 -19.65
CA THR A 190 -6.34 14.15 -20.50
C THR A 190 -6.09 12.96 -21.43
N ARG A 191 -5.54 13.22 -22.61
CA ARG A 191 -5.14 12.17 -23.58
C ARG A 191 -3.63 11.95 -23.62
N GLY A 192 -2.86 12.91 -23.14
CA GLY A 192 -1.41 12.93 -23.23
C GLY A 192 -0.72 12.21 -22.07
N ALA A 193 0.58 12.43 -21.95
CA ALA A 193 1.34 12.02 -20.79
C ALA A 193 0.82 12.77 -19.55
N ILE A 194 0.80 12.06 -18.42
CA ILE A 194 0.50 12.63 -17.12
C ILE A 194 1.59 12.20 -16.14
N ARG A 195 2.04 13.13 -15.31
CA ARG A 195 2.94 12.87 -14.19
C ARG A 195 2.32 13.44 -12.92
N ILE A 196 2.27 12.65 -11.86
CA ILE A 196 1.79 13.03 -10.54
C ILE A 196 2.93 12.81 -9.56
N ASN A 197 3.37 13.88 -8.91
CA ASN A 197 4.44 13.85 -7.92
C ASN A 197 3.85 14.27 -6.57
N GLY A 198 4.02 13.43 -5.56
CA GLY A 198 3.76 13.73 -4.16
C GLY A 198 4.94 13.34 -3.28
N ARG A 199 4.91 13.70 -2.00
CA ARG A 199 5.99 13.40 -1.03
C ARG A 199 6.36 11.93 -0.95
N GLU A 200 5.37 11.06 -1.06
CA GLU A 200 5.51 9.63 -0.81
C GLU A 200 5.30 8.79 -2.07
N PHE A 201 4.93 9.41 -3.19
CA PHE A 201 4.63 8.68 -4.41
C PHE A 201 4.86 9.51 -5.67
N GLU A 202 5.16 8.82 -6.75
CA GLU A 202 5.30 9.34 -8.10
C GLU A 202 4.52 8.40 -9.03
N LEU A 203 3.61 8.94 -9.82
CA LEU A 203 2.86 8.20 -10.83
C LEU A 203 3.13 8.84 -12.19
N SER A 204 3.37 8.02 -13.19
CA SER A 204 3.45 8.44 -14.59
C SER A 204 2.66 7.49 -15.47
N GLY A 205 2.10 8.01 -16.56
CA GLY A 205 1.41 7.20 -17.55
C GLY A 205 0.82 8.07 -18.66
N ALA A 206 -0.13 7.53 -19.41
CA ALA A 206 -0.79 8.26 -20.49
C ALA A 206 -2.31 8.07 -20.50
N GLY A 207 -3.00 9.18 -20.72
CA GLY A 207 -4.45 9.25 -20.65
C GLY A 207 -4.97 9.20 -19.21
N LEU A 208 -5.92 10.06 -18.89
CA LEU A 208 -6.65 10.05 -17.63
C LEU A 208 -8.11 10.37 -17.94
N ALA A 209 -9.03 9.61 -17.37
CA ALA A 209 -10.43 9.95 -17.30
C ALA A 209 -10.90 9.79 -15.85
N LEU A 210 -11.13 10.90 -15.17
CA LEU A 210 -11.59 10.94 -13.79
C LEU A 210 -13.02 11.49 -13.74
N LEU A 211 -13.88 10.80 -13.00
CA LEU A 211 -15.25 11.22 -12.70
C LEU A 211 -15.39 11.33 -11.19
N TRP A 212 -15.73 12.51 -10.72
CA TRP A 212 -15.85 12.87 -9.32
C TRP A 212 -17.28 13.30 -8.99
N ASN A 213 -17.88 12.62 -8.01
CA ASN A 213 -19.15 13.01 -7.46
C ASN A 213 -18.93 14.09 -6.39
N GLN A 214 -19.29 15.32 -6.74
CA GLN A 214 -19.11 16.49 -5.89
C GLN A 214 -19.95 16.43 -4.61
N ALA A 215 -21.17 15.87 -4.70
CA ALA A 215 -22.10 15.79 -3.57
C ALA A 215 -21.57 14.88 -2.46
N ASP A 216 -20.97 13.75 -2.85
CA ASP A 216 -20.40 12.77 -1.92
C ASP A 216 -18.90 12.96 -1.68
N ASN A 217 -18.27 13.92 -2.38
CA ASN A 217 -16.83 14.13 -2.42
C ASN A 217 -16.06 12.81 -2.68
N ARG A 218 -16.47 12.07 -3.72
CA ARG A 218 -15.99 10.71 -3.98
C ARG A 218 -15.61 10.51 -5.44
N ILE A 219 -14.50 9.81 -5.70
CA ILE A 219 -14.14 9.41 -7.06
C ILE A 219 -15.06 8.26 -7.48
N GLU A 220 -15.90 8.45 -8.48
CA GLU A 220 -16.75 7.39 -9.03
C GLU A 220 -15.99 6.55 -10.05
N ARG A 221 -15.07 7.19 -10.78
CA ARG A 221 -14.30 6.56 -11.84
C ARG A 221 -12.93 7.21 -11.96
N LEU A 222 -11.88 6.40 -12.07
CA LEU A 222 -10.59 6.84 -12.57
C LEU A 222 -10.07 5.76 -13.51
N ASP A 223 -9.76 6.15 -14.73
CA ASP A 223 -9.22 5.26 -15.76
C ASP A 223 -7.96 5.87 -16.39
N MET A 224 -6.94 5.03 -16.58
CA MET A 224 -5.81 5.32 -17.46
C MET A 224 -5.72 4.18 -18.48
N PRO A 225 -6.03 4.42 -19.76
CA PRO A 225 -6.14 3.35 -20.76
C PRO A 225 -4.79 2.75 -21.15
N ALA A 226 -3.69 3.46 -20.90
CA ALA A 226 -2.35 3.02 -21.22
C ALA A 226 -1.53 2.69 -19.97
N GLY A 227 -0.47 1.91 -20.17
CA GLY A 227 0.51 1.55 -19.17
C GLY A 227 1.13 2.75 -18.46
N GLY A 228 1.78 2.46 -17.34
CA GLY A 228 2.39 3.48 -16.51
C GLY A 228 3.32 2.90 -15.45
N GLU A 229 3.83 3.79 -14.63
CA GLU A 229 4.73 3.50 -13.53
C GLU A 229 4.24 4.23 -12.28
N LEU A 230 4.15 3.52 -11.17
CA LEU A 230 3.83 4.03 -9.85
C LEU A 230 4.98 3.65 -8.92
N ALA A 231 5.73 4.66 -8.50
CA ALA A 231 6.67 4.56 -7.42
C ALA A 231 6.06 5.11 -6.14
N PHE A 232 6.32 4.48 -5.00
CA PHE A 232 6.08 5.11 -3.72
C PHE A 232 7.03 4.58 -2.66
N ASP A 233 7.26 5.41 -1.66
CA ASP A 233 8.03 5.08 -0.47
C ASP A 233 7.03 4.53 0.55
N PRO A 234 6.98 3.21 0.76
CA PRO A 234 6.08 2.63 1.75
C PRO A 234 6.48 3.11 3.15
N ARG A 235 5.82 4.16 3.66
CA ARG A 235 5.84 4.48 5.09
C ARG A 235 4.95 3.49 5.84
N GLY A 236 5.40 2.23 5.88
CA GLY A 236 4.70 1.10 6.48
C GLY A 236 4.48 -0.07 5.52
N ARG A 237 4.24 -1.26 6.08
CA ARG A 237 4.05 -2.54 5.36
C ARG A 237 2.85 -2.52 4.40
N TRP A 238 3.04 -2.21 3.11
CA TRP A 238 1.91 -2.01 2.17
C TRP A 238 1.65 -3.20 1.20
N LEU A 239 2.68 -3.91 0.75
CA LEU A 239 2.55 -5.15 -0.06
C LEU A 239 3.44 -6.24 0.52
N THR A 240 4.57 -5.81 1.04
CA THR A 240 5.51 -6.60 1.79
C THR A 240 5.22 -6.34 3.27
N GLY A 241 4.47 -7.25 3.89
CA GLY A 241 4.93 -7.72 5.19
C GLY A 241 6.29 -8.45 5.09
N LEU A 242 7.12 -8.16 4.08
CA LEU A 242 8.32 -8.88 3.63
C LEU A 242 9.59 -8.01 3.68
N ALA A 243 9.51 -6.72 4.04
CA ALA A 243 10.67 -5.94 4.47
C ALA A 243 10.28 -5.00 5.62
N PRO A 244 11.22 -4.66 6.53
CA PRO A 244 10.97 -3.77 7.65
C PRO A 244 11.36 -2.31 7.31
N PRO A 245 10.84 -1.33 8.07
CA PRO A 245 11.32 0.05 8.03
C PRO A 245 12.79 0.14 8.46
N ALA A 246 13.55 1.06 7.85
CA ALA A 246 14.85 1.50 8.36
C ALA A 246 14.64 2.31 9.65
N ASP A 247 15.33 1.92 10.73
CA ASP A 247 15.17 2.53 12.04
C ASP A 247 16.04 3.80 12.14
N ASP A 248 15.40 4.98 12.18
CA ASP A 248 16.06 6.27 12.46
C ASP A 248 16.33 6.36 13.97
N GLY A 249 17.52 5.91 14.38
CA GLY A 249 17.96 5.89 15.77
C GLY A 249 18.06 7.29 16.40
N VAL A 250 17.02 7.71 17.12
CA VAL A 250 17.07 8.87 18.03
C VAL A 250 16.66 8.42 19.44
N GLN A 251 17.65 8.08 20.26
CA GLN A 251 17.49 7.85 21.69
C GLN A 251 17.09 9.17 22.39
N ARG A 252 15.92 9.22 23.02
CA ARG A 252 15.56 10.28 23.98
C ARG A 252 15.21 9.68 25.34
N SER A 253 16.07 9.95 26.33
CA SER A 253 15.79 9.72 27.75
C SER A 253 14.78 10.77 28.24
N GLY A 254 13.69 10.36 28.89
CA GLY A 254 12.67 11.27 29.41
C GLY A 254 12.03 10.79 30.71
N VAL A 255 12.31 11.51 31.79
CA VAL A 255 11.77 11.35 33.15
C VAL A 255 10.31 11.82 33.22
N ALA A 256 9.41 11.00 33.77
CA ALA A 256 7.98 11.28 33.85
C ALA A 256 7.63 12.25 34.99
N ARG A 257 6.83 13.29 34.69
CA ARG A 257 6.17 14.18 35.68
C ARG A 257 4.64 14.00 35.59
N PRO A 258 3.93 13.82 36.71
CA PRO A 258 2.47 13.59 36.70
C PRO A 258 1.66 14.88 36.44
N PRO A 259 0.49 14.78 35.78
CA PRO A 259 -0.36 15.92 35.45
C PRO A 259 -1.29 16.35 36.61
N PRO A 260 -1.69 17.64 36.68
CA PRO A 260 -2.62 18.15 37.68
C PRO A 260 -4.10 17.93 37.30
N ALA A 261 -4.92 17.72 38.33
CA ALA A 261 -6.38 17.60 38.25
C ALA A 261 -7.06 18.97 38.12
N VAL A 262 -8.01 19.11 37.20
CA VAL A 262 -8.87 20.29 37.08
C VAL A 262 -10.34 19.85 37.18
N SER A 263 -11.02 20.38 38.20
CA SER A 263 -12.45 20.20 38.48
C SER A 263 -13.19 21.49 38.09
N GLY A 264 -14.22 21.40 37.24
CA GLY A 264 -15.08 22.54 36.88
C GLY A 264 -16.54 22.12 36.67
N PRO A 265 -17.53 22.97 36.99
CA PRO A 265 -18.90 22.56 37.27
C PRO A 265 -19.83 22.55 36.03
N ALA A 266 -20.85 21.69 36.16
CA ALA A 266 -21.85 21.36 35.16
C ALA A 266 -22.86 22.48 34.88
N GLY A 267 -23.03 22.80 33.59
CA GLY A 267 -24.16 23.56 33.06
C GLY A 267 -24.61 22.89 31.76
N ASP A 268 -25.89 22.52 31.71
CA ASP A 268 -26.44 21.50 30.81
C ASP A 268 -27.39 22.12 29.76
N PRO A 269 -26.94 22.36 28.50
CA PRO A 269 -27.82 22.78 27.42
C PRO A 269 -28.32 21.57 26.60
N LYS A 270 -29.63 21.31 26.67
CA LYS A 270 -30.36 20.37 25.80
C LYS A 270 -30.20 20.75 24.32
N ARG A 271 -29.25 20.12 23.63
CA ARG A 271 -29.08 20.20 22.16
C ARG A 271 -29.80 19.01 21.52
N GLY A 272 -30.79 19.29 20.66
CA GLY A 272 -31.53 18.24 19.94
C GLY A 272 -30.62 17.36 19.08
N PRO A 273 -31.01 16.10 18.81
CA PRO A 273 -30.22 15.16 18.02
C PRO A 273 -30.13 15.66 16.58
N THR A 274 -29.02 16.32 16.25
CA THR A 274 -28.68 16.61 14.86
C THR A 274 -28.36 15.27 14.20
N SER A 275 -29.24 14.86 13.29
CA SER A 275 -29.06 13.69 12.44
C SER A 275 -27.82 13.91 11.57
N ARG A 276 -26.64 13.51 12.07
CA ARG A 276 -25.43 13.42 11.28
C ARG A 276 -25.62 12.23 10.35
N ARG A 277 -25.90 12.53 9.07
CA ARG A 277 -25.90 11.53 8.00
C ARG A 277 -24.57 10.76 8.09
N PRO A 278 -24.59 9.43 8.26
CA PRO A 278 -23.36 8.66 8.37
C PRO A 278 -22.60 8.77 7.04
N GLN A 279 -21.56 9.59 7.00
CA GLN A 279 -20.63 9.64 5.89
C GLN A 279 -19.81 8.34 5.94
N THR A 280 -20.07 7.45 5.00
CA THR A 280 -19.41 6.15 4.87
C THR A 280 -17.98 6.34 4.39
N SER A 281 -17.02 5.63 4.99
CA SER A 281 -15.67 5.52 4.43
C SER A 281 -15.75 4.90 3.03
N GLY A 282 -15.08 5.51 2.05
CA GLY A 282 -15.03 5.00 0.68
C GLY A 282 -14.03 3.88 0.58
N ALA A 283 -14.50 2.67 0.27
CA ALA A 283 -13.66 1.58 -0.19
C ALA A 283 -13.44 1.71 -1.70
N TYR A 284 -12.29 1.28 -2.20
CA TYR A 284 -11.94 1.33 -3.62
C TYR A 284 -11.27 0.04 -4.06
N VAL A 285 -11.58 -0.39 -5.28
CA VAL A 285 -10.81 -1.39 -6.01
C VAL A 285 -10.04 -0.69 -7.11
N CYS A 286 -8.71 -0.84 -7.13
CA CYS A 286 -7.85 -0.44 -8.23
C CYS A 286 -7.36 -1.69 -8.95
N THR A 287 -7.56 -1.76 -10.27
CA THR A 287 -7.15 -2.89 -11.11
C THR A 287 -6.13 -2.41 -12.13
N LEU A 288 -5.00 -3.09 -12.21
CA LEU A 288 -3.95 -2.95 -13.21
C LEU A 288 -3.98 -4.18 -14.11
N SER A 289 -3.75 -4.00 -15.41
CA SER A 289 -3.81 -5.07 -16.41
C SER A 289 -2.66 -4.98 -17.40
N GLY A 290 -2.53 -6.00 -18.26
CA GLY A 290 -1.58 -6.00 -19.36
C GLY A 290 -0.15 -6.31 -18.95
N GLY A 291 0.05 -7.19 -17.96
CA GLY A 291 1.38 -7.45 -17.41
C GLY A 291 1.71 -6.41 -16.35
N VAL A 292 1.93 -6.87 -15.13
CA VAL A 292 2.23 -6.05 -13.97
C VAL A 292 3.51 -6.57 -13.33
N THR A 293 4.46 -5.68 -13.10
CA THR A 293 5.67 -5.96 -12.33
C THR A 293 5.73 -5.04 -11.12
N VAL A 294 5.85 -5.62 -9.93
CA VAL A 294 6.12 -4.89 -8.69
C VAL A 294 7.54 -5.22 -8.27
N ASP A 295 8.38 -4.21 -8.08
CA ASP A 295 9.74 -4.36 -7.58
C ASP A 295 9.88 -3.63 -6.25
N GLN A 296 10.44 -4.31 -5.26
CA GLN A 296 10.83 -3.69 -4.00
C GLN A 296 12.34 -3.49 -4.02
N GLN A 297 12.75 -2.24 -3.85
CA GLN A 297 14.14 -1.81 -3.89
C GLN A 297 14.51 -1.17 -2.55
N ARG A 298 15.75 -1.41 -2.10
CA ARG A 298 16.39 -0.65 -1.02
C ARG A 298 17.73 -0.16 -1.56
N GLY A 299 17.83 1.14 -1.78
CA GLY A 299 18.89 1.69 -2.61
C GLY A 299 18.89 1.03 -4.00
N ASP A 300 20.04 0.55 -4.45
CA ASP A 300 20.19 -0.13 -5.74
C ASP A 300 19.88 -1.63 -5.69
N GLN A 301 19.59 -2.19 -4.51
CA GLN A 301 19.35 -3.62 -4.33
C GLN A 301 17.87 -3.97 -4.42
N ARG A 302 17.53 -4.90 -5.31
CA ARG A 302 16.20 -5.51 -5.36
C ARG A 302 16.05 -6.52 -4.22
N GLN A 303 15.11 -6.26 -3.31
CA GLN A 303 14.80 -7.16 -2.20
C GLN A 303 13.80 -8.24 -2.60
N GLY A 304 12.83 -7.88 -3.45
CA GLY A 304 11.80 -8.79 -3.91
C GLY A 304 11.03 -8.22 -5.09
N GLY A 305 10.09 -9.01 -5.58
CA GLY A 305 9.19 -8.55 -6.63
C GLY A 305 8.04 -9.50 -6.91
N LEU A 306 7.08 -9.02 -7.68
CA LEU A 306 5.91 -9.74 -8.13
C LEU A 306 5.77 -9.51 -9.64
N THR A 307 5.47 -10.57 -10.39
CA THR A 307 5.09 -10.47 -11.80
C THR A 307 3.79 -11.22 -12.02
N ALA A 308 2.83 -10.62 -12.74
CA ALA A 308 1.50 -11.17 -12.99
C ALA A 308 0.90 -10.55 -14.27
N ASP A 309 -0.20 -11.08 -14.79
CA ASP A 309 -0.92 -10.46 -15.93
C ASP A 309 -1.83 -9.31 -15.46
N GLY A 310 -2.33 -9.40 -14.23
CA GLY A 310 -3.16 -8.38 -13.59
C GLY A 310 -2.93 -8.29 -12.09
N LEU A 311 -3.19 -7.11 -11.54
CA LEU A 311 -3.11 -6.81 -10.11
C LEU A 311 -4.36 -6.04 -9.67
N SER A 312 -5.03 -6.50 -8.62
CA SER A 312 -6.19 -5.85 -8.03
C SER A 312 -5.91 -5.51 -6.57
N LEU A 313 -6.17 -4.26 -6.21
CA LEU A 313 -5.94 -3.68 -4.89
C LEU A 313 -7.28 -3.20 -4.34
N LEU A 314 -7.81 -3.88 -3.32
CA LEU A 314 -8.93 -3.41 -2.53
C LEU A 314 -8.39 -2.69 -1.30
N PHE A 315 -8.73 -1.40 -1.16
CA PHE A 315 -8.32 -0.62 0.02
C PHE A 315 -9.44 0.31 0.48
N ASP A 316 -9.52 0.51 1.79
CA ASP A 316 -10.38 1.53 2.37
C ASP A 316 -9.60 2.85 2.52
N LEU A 317 -10.14 3.94 1.98
CA LEU A 317 -9.63 5.28 2.29
C LEU A 317 -10.03 5.62 3.72
N ALA A 318 -9.03 5.75 4.59
CA ALA A 318 -9.25 6.17 5.96
C ALA A 318 -9.96 7.52 5.94
N ARG A 319 -11.10 7.60 6.61
CA ARG A 319 -11.72 8.88 6.92
C ARG A 319 -10.81 9.54 7.95
N THR A 320 -10.29 10.71 7.62
CA THR A 320 -9.65 11.58 8.61
C THR A 320 -10.74 12.00 9.57
N GLU A 321 -10.95 11.24 10.65
CA GLU A 321 -11.72 11.75 11.77
C GLU A 321 -10.97 12.99 12.29
N PRO A 322 -11.63 14.16 12.40
CA PRO A 322 -10.97 15.35 12.92
C PRO A 322 -10.58 15.06 14.37
N ALA A 323 -9.31 14.72 14.58
CA ALA A 323 -8.75 14.55 15.91
C ALA A 323 -8.98 15.86 16.68
N GLY A 324 -9.47 15.78 17.92
CA GLY A 324 -9.67 16.97 18.75
C GLY A 324 -8.39 17.81 18.88
N PRO A 325 -8.48 19.09 19.23
CA PRO A 325 -7.32 19.98 19.36
C PRO A 325 -6.32 19.41 20.36
N VAL A 326 -5.22 18.84 19.86
CA VAL A 326 -4.08 18.41 20.67
C VAL A 326 -3.22 19.65 20.85
N ALA A 327 -3.03 20.07 22.10
CA ALA A 327 -2.17 21.20 22.44
C ALA A 327 -0.78 21.00 21.81
N SER A 328 -0.39 21.93 20.94
CA SER A 328 0.91 21.96 20.26
C SER A 328 2.02 21.80 21.28
N GLN A 329 2.64 20.62 21.36
CA GLN A 329 3.89 20.47 22.07
C GLN A 329 4.99 21.11 21.22
N PRO A 330 5.77 22.06 21.78
CA PRO A 330 6.89 22.65 21.07
C PRO A 330 7.89 21.57 20.71
N SER A 331 8.11 21.38 19.41
CA SER A 331 9.20 20.55 18.89
C SER A 331 10.49 21.35 19.08
N ASP A 332 11.15 21.13 20.22
CA ASP A 332 12.43 21.77 20.51
C ASP A 332 13.52 21.31 19.51
N THR A 333 14.14 22.32 18.90
CA THR A 333 15.47 22.35 18.25
C THR A 333 15.68 21.51 16.99
N ALA A 334 15.30 22.11 15.85
CA ALA A 334 16.03 21.94 14.59
C ALA A 334 17.08 23.06 14.49
N THR A 335 18.36 22.69 14.50
CA THR A 335 19.46 23.58 14.14
C THR A 335 19.38 23.87 12.65
N ALA A 336 18.91 25.05 12.30
CA ALA A 336 18.92 25.58 10.96
C ALA A 336 20.28 26.21 10.68
N ASP A 337 21.13 25.51 9.92
CA ASP A 337 22.11 26.16 9.03
C ASP A 337 22.58 25.17 7.95
N GLN A 338 21.87 25.11 6.82
CA GLN A 338 22.48 24.74 5.54
C GLN A 338 21.63 25.21 4.37
N ALA A 339 22.06 26.32 3.80
CA ALA A 339 21.52 26.93 2.61
C ALA A 339 22.09 26.27 1.33
N ALA A 340 21.18 26.13 0.36
CA ALA A 340 21.35 26.28 -1.09
C ALA A 340 22.23 25.29 -1.88
N ALA A 341 21.51 24.50 -2.69
CA ALA A 341 21.76 24.31 -4.13
C ALA A 341 23.04 23.57 -4.55
N THR A 342 23.10 22.25 -4.33
CA THR A 342 23.76 21.33 -5.29
C THR A 342 23.19 19.91 -5.16
N GLY A 343 22.39 19.47 -6.14
CA GLY A 343 22.10 18.07 -6.47
C GLY A 343 21.29 17.21 -5.47
N PRO A 344 19.98 17.00 -5.66
CA PRO A 344 19.17 16.08 -4.84
C PRO A 344 19.45 14.58 -5.07
N ALA A 345 20.57 14.20 -5.70
CA ALA A 345 20.82 12.81 -6.10
C ALA A 345 21.47 11.92 -5.03
N ALA A 346 22.15 12.49 -4.01
CA ALA A 346 23.01 11.69 -3.12
C ALA A 346 22.35 11.20 -1.81
N ALA A 347 21.29 11.83 -1.33
CA ALA A 347 20.66 11.48 -0.05
C ALA A 347 19.55 10.41 -0.15
N THR A 348 19.29 9.89 -1.34
CA THR A 348 18.22 8.91 -1.61
C THR A 348 18.68 7.46 -1.52
N ALA A 349 19.96 7.20 -1.26
CA ALA A 349 20.61 5.92 -1.51
C ALA A 349 20.17 4.73 -0.62
N ASP A 350 19.47 4.94 0.51
CA ASP A 350 18.99 3.83 1.36
C ASP A 350 17.47 3.83 1.62
N ARG A 351 16.69 4.56 0.81
CA ARG A 351 15.23 4.51 0.96
C ARG A 351 14.67 3.22 0.37
N GLU A 352 13.76 2.61 1.11
CA GLU A 352 12.91 1.55 0.57
C GLU A 352 11.90 2.18 -0.40
N ARG A 353 11.89 1.69 -1.63
CA ARG A 353 10.99 2.14 -2.70
C ARG A 353 10.31 0.94 -3.31
N VAL A 354 9.02 1.04 -3.54
CA VAL A 354 8.28 0.04 -4.31
C VAL A 354 7.89 0.66 -5.65
N LEU A 355 8.19 -0.07 -6.72
CA LEU A 355 7.97 0.32 -8.09
C LEU A 355 7.00 -0.63 -8.76
N VAL A 356 5.83 -0.12 -9.13
CA VAL A 356 4.78 -0.86 -9.83
C VAL A 356 4.75 -0.38 -11.27
N ARG A 357 4.98 -1.28 -12.23
CA ARG A 357 4.83 -1.01 -13.66
C ARG A 357 3.73 -1.88 -14.23
N TRP A 358 2.97 -1.33 -15.17
CA TRP A 358 1.94 -2.06 -15.90
C TRP A 358 1.90 -1.61 -17.36
N GLU A 359 1.52 -2.49 -18.29
CA GLU A 359 1.47 -2.13 -19.73
C GLU A 359 0.05 -1.85 -20.23
N GLY A 360 -0.98 -2.37 -19.56
CA GLY A 360 -2.39 -2.23 -19.94
C GLY A 360 -3.11 -1.07 -19.23
N ALA A 361 -4.41 -1.25 -18.98
CA ALA A 361 -5.23 -0.22 -18.34
C ALA A 361 -5.14 -0.27 -16.82
N LEU A 362 -5.16 0.91 -16.19
CA LEU A 362 -5.46 1.12 -14.78
C LEU A 362 -6.91 1.59 -14.64
N ALA A 363 -7.68 0.95 -13.76
CA ALA A 363 -9.05 1.33 -13.45
C ALA A 363 -9.29 1.32 -11.94
N MET A 364 -9.79 2.42 -11.39
CA MET A 364 -10.19 2.53 -9.99
C MET A 364 -11.69 2.84 -9.87
N ARG A 365 -12.38 2.10 -9.00
CA ARG A 365 -13.83 2.20 -8.77
C ARG A 365 -14.15 2.13 -7.27
N PRO A 366 -15.24 2.77 -6.82
CA PRO A 366 -15.80 2.53 -5.50
C PRO A 366 -16.12 1.06 -5.27
N ALA A 367 -15.91 0.59 -4.05
CA ALA A 367 -16.24 -0.73 -3.56
C ALA A 367 -17.25 -0.63 -2.40
N ALA A 368 -17.98 -1.72 -2.15
CA ALA A 368 -18.84 -1.79 -0.98
C ALA A 368 -17.98 -1.70 0.30
N PRO A 369 -18.36 -0.88 1.30
CA PRO A 369 -17.60 -0.72 2.54
C PRO A 369 -17.52 -2.02 3.34
N ALA A 370 -16.52 -2.14 4.22
CA ALA A 370 -16.32 -3.32 5.05
C ALA A 370 -17.47 -3.51 6.03
N ALA A 371 -18.01 -4.73 6.13
CA ALA A 371 -18.84 -5.08 7.27
C ALA A 371 -17.95 -5.08 8.53
N GLY A 372 -18.23 -4.18 9.48
CA GLY A 372 -17.53 -4.14 10.78
C GLY A 372 -16.40 -3.13 10.92
N GLY A 373 -16.22 -2.19 9.96
CA GLY A 373 -15.34 -1.03 10.14
C GLY A 373 -13.83 -1.29 10.20
N SER A 374 -13.39 -2.54 10.10
CA SER A 374 -11.96 -2.86 9.93
C SER A 374 -11.48 -2.38 8.57
N ARG A 375 -10.27 -1.79 8.52
CA ARG A 375 -9.64 -1.36 7.28
C ARG A 375 -9.24 -2.59 6.47
N ARG A 376 -9.91 -2.80 5.35
CA ARG A 376 -9.55 -3.85 4.39
C ARG A 376 -8.44 -3.36 3.50
N ARG A 377 -7.49 -4.27 3.29
CA ARG A 377 -6.38 -4.14 2.35
C ARG A 377 -6.14 -5.53 1.79
N THR A 378 -6.65 -5.76 0.58
CA THR A 378 -6.51 -7.04 -0.11
C THR A 378 -5.80 -6.80 -1.42
N VAL A 379 -4.77 -7.59 -1.67
CA VAL A 379 -4.01 -7.60 -2.91
C VAL A 379 -4.28 -8.92 -3.61
N SER A 380 -4.72 -8.89 -4.86
CA SER A 380 -4.92 -10.07 -5.69
C SER A 380 -4.12 -9.94 -6.98
N ALA A 381 -3.23 -10.89 -7.24
CA ALA A 381 -2.47 -10.98 -8.48
C ALA A 381 -2.95 -12.22 -9.25
N THR A 382 -3.22 -12.06 -10.54
CA THR A 382 -3.74 -13.12 -11.41
C THR A 382 -2.99 -13.15 -12.73
N GLY A 383 -2.90 -14.33 -13.33
CA GLY A 383 -2.35 -14.49 -14.66
C GLY A 383 -2.09 -15.94 -15.05
N LYS A 384 -1.49 -16.14 -16.22
CA LYS A 384 -0.99 -17.46 -16.66
C LYS A 384 0.08 -17.98 -15.71
N THR A 385 0.94 -17.10 -15.23
CA THR A 385 1.94 -17.38 -14.20
C THR A 385 2.12 -16.12 -13.36
N VAL A 386 1.75 -16.22 -12.10
CA VAL A 386 2.06 -15.25 -11.05
C VAL A 386 3.35 -15.72 -10.39
N ARG A 387 4.40 -14.91 -10.45
CA ARG A 387 5.68 -15.19 -9.81
C ARG A 387 5.98 -14.14 -8.75
N LEU A 388 6.08 -14.57 -7.49
CA LEU A 388 6.57 -13.78 -6.37
C LEU A 388 8.04 -14.16 -6.11
N MET A 389 8.90 -13.17 -5.87
CA MET A 389 10.33 -13.34 -5.61
C MET A 389 10.71 -12.61 -4.33
N ALA A 390 11.52 -13.26 -3.49
CA ALA A 390 12.11 -12.69 -2.28
C ALA A 390 13.54 -13.25 -2.11
N GLY A 391 14.55 -12.45 -2.42
CA GLY A 391 15.93 -12.94 -2.55
C GLY A 391 16.05 -14.08 -3.57
N GLU A 392 16.58 -15.23 -3.15
CA GLU A 392 16.70 -16.45 -3.99
C GLU A 392 15.43 -17.31 -4.02
N ARG A 393 14.38 -16.92 -3.29
CA ARG A 393 13.13 -17.67 -3.20
C ARG A 393 12.14 -17.22 -4.25
N THR A 394 11.42 -18.19 -4.79
CA THR A 394 10.37 -17.95 -5.77
C THR A 394 9.10 -18.73 -5.43
N ILE A 395 7.95 -18.11 -5.63
CA ILE A 395 6.65 -18.78 -5.62
C ILE A 395 6.04 -18.58 -6.99
N GLU A 396 5.63 -19.67 -7.63
CA GLU A 396 4.89 -19.67 -8.88
C GLU A 396 3.48 -20.23 -8.65
N CYS A 397 2.46 -19.48 -9.05
CA CYS A 397 1.06 -19.85 -8.95
C CYS A 397 0.23 -19.22 -10.09
N GLY A 398 -1.06 -19.52 -10.17
CA GLY A 398 -1.98 -18.86 -11.13
C GLY A 398 -2.69 -17.64 -10.53
N GLU A 399 -2.92 -17.68 -9.23
CA GLU A 399 -3.51 -16.59 -8.47
C GLU A 399 -2.90 -16.53 -7.08
N LEU A 400 -2.61 -15.31 -6.64
CA LEU A 400 -2.16 -14.96 -5.31
C LEU A 400 -3.16 -13.97 -4.72
N VAL A 401 -3.68 -14.26 -3.53
CA VAL A 401 -4.51 -13.32 -2.77
C VAL A 401 -3.87 -13.11 -1.41
N TYR A 402 -3.57 -11.87 -1.05
CA TYR A 402 -3.03 -11.48 0.24
C TYR A 402 -4.00 -10.52 0.94
N ASP A 403 -4.44 -10.89 2.15
CA ASP A 403 -5.21 -10.03 3.03
C ASP A 403 -4.31 -9.52 4.15
N SER A 404 -4.01 -8.23 4.14
CA SER A 404 -3.11 -7.62 5.12
C SER A 404 -3.77 -7.39 6.48
N SER A 405 -5.09 -7.49 6.58
CA SER A 405 -5.82 -7.30 7.86
C SER A 405 -5.72 -8.54 8.74
N ASP A 406 -5.73 -9.72 8.12
CA ASP A 406 -5.56 -11.02 8.78
C ASP A 406 -4.16 -11.62 8.62
N GLU A 407 -3.29 -10.99 7.81
CA GLU A 407 -1.97 -11.51 7.40
C GLU A 407 -2.05 -12.92 6.78
N ARG A 408 -3.01 -13.09 5.86
CA ARG A 408 -3.30 -14.37 5.20
C ARG A 408 -2.97 -14.33 3.72
N LEU A 409 -2.38 -15.42 3.22
CA LEU A 409 -2.02 -15.61 1.83
C LEU A 409 -2.70 -16.86 1.29
N TRP A 410 -3.38 -16.75 0.15
CA TRP A 410 -3.93 -17.86 -0.60
C TRP A 410 -3.21 -17.95 -1.95
N LEU A 411 -2.76 -19.15 -2.30
CA LEU A 411 -2.09 -19.45 -3.55
C LEU A 411 -2.90 -20.53 -4.26
N ARG A 412 -3.34 -20.24 -5.48
CA ARG A 412 -4.10 -21.16 -6.33
C ARG A 412 -3.28 -21.55 -7.56
N PRO A 413 -3.45 -22.77 -8.08
CA PRO A 413 -2.60 -23.29 -9.14
C PRO A 413 -2.82 -22.51 -10.44
N ASP A 414 -1.80 -22.52 -11.29
CA ASP A 414 -1.93 -22.08 -12.68
C ASP A 414 -2.49 -23.20 -13.58
N ALA A 415 -2.39 -23.01 -14.90
CA ALA A 415 -2.81 -24.01 -15.88
C ALA A 415 -2.05 -25.36 -15.79
N ARG A 416 -0.89 -25.41 -15.12
CA ARG A 416 -0.14 -26.64 -14.84
C ARG A 416 -0.78 -27.45 -13.71
N GLY A 417 -1.71 -26.87 -12.95
CA GLY A 417 -2.44 -27.53 -11.88
C GLY A 417 -1.69 -27.62 -10.56
N PHE A 418 -0.63 -26.82 -10.36
CA PHE A 418 0.08 -26.75 -9.09
C PHE A 418 0.56 -25.33 -8.76
N VAL A 419 0.86 -25.13 -7.48
CA VAL A 419 1.65 -24.05 -6.90
C VAL A 419 3.04 -24.63 -6.62
N GLU A 420 4.06 -23.89 -7.00
CA GLU A 420 5.46 -24.26 -6.80
C GLU A 420 6.16 -23.22 -5.93
N LEU A 421 6.86 -23.66 -4.91
CA LEU A 421 7.66 -22.84 -4.03
C LEU A 421 9.09 -23.35 -4.11
N THR A 422 10.02 -22.47 -4.45
CA THR A 422 11.44 -22.78 -4.59
C THR A 422 12.23 -21.91 -3.64
N ASP A 423 13.05 -22.53 -2.82
CA ASP A 423 14.06 -21.97 -1.94
C ASP A 423 15.38 -22.71 -2.24
N PRO A 424 16.56 -22.10 -2.04
CA PRO A 424 17.85 -22.76 -2.27
C PRO A 424 18.00 -24.13 -1.60
N ARG A 425 17.27 -24.39 -0.52
CA ARG A 425 17.32 -25.64 0.25
C ARG A 425 16.08 -26.50 0.10
N LEU A 426 14.98 -25.95 -0.41
CA LEU A 426 13.67 -26.59 -0.36
C LEU A 426 12.85 -26.27 -1.61
N ARG A 427 12.29 -27.30 -2.22
CA ARG A 427 11.29 -27.19 -3.27
C ARG A 427 10.00 -27.83 -2.80
N VAL A 428 8.90 -27.12 -2.91
CA VAL A 428 7.56 -27.60 -2.55
C VAL A 428 6.64 -27.45 -3.75
N ARG A 429 5.92 -28.51 -4.08
CA ARG A 429 4.87 -28.52 -5.10
C ARG A 429 3.57 -29.00 -4.48
N THR A 430 2.48 -28.26 -4.68
CA THR A 430 1.16 -28.57 -4.11
C THR A 430 0.04 -28.14 -5.06
N ALA A 431 -1.18 -28.65 -4.96
CA ALA A 431 -2.28 -28.14 -5.79
C ALA A 431 -2.71 -26.72 -5.36
N ALA A 432 -2.76 -26.45 -4.06
CA ALA A 432 -2.99 -25.12 -3.51
C ALA A 432 -2.22 -24.92 -2.20
N ALA A 433 -2.03 -23.67 -1.79
CA ALA A 433 -1.43 -23.35 -0.50
C ALA A 433 -2.17 -22.20 0.20
N TYR A 434 -2.19 -22.26 1.53
CA TYR A 434 -2.71 -21.23 2.41
C TYR A 434 -1.66 -20.94 3.49
N VAL A 435 -1.38 -19.66 3.74
CA VAL A 435 -0.46 -19.22 4.79
C VAL A 435 -1.20 -18.31 5.76
N ASP A 436 -1.14 -18.63 7.05
CA ASP A 436 -1.59 -17.80 8.15
C ASP A 436 -0.36 -17.34 8.91
N ARG A 437 0.14 -16.14 8.59
CA ARG A 437 1.41 -15.65 9.13
C ARG A 437 1.34 -15.41 10.62
N LYS A 438 0.22 -14.83 11.07
CA LYS A 438 -0.04 -14.56 12.48
C LYS A 438 0.03 -15.81 13.35
N ARG A 439 -0.30 -16.98 12.78
CA ARG A 439 -0.24 -18.28 13.47
C ARG A 439 1.00 -19.10 13.13
N GLY A 440 1.84 -18.66 12.19
CA GLY A 440 2.97 -19.46 11.68
C GLY A 440 2.53 -20.76 11.01
N ILE A 441 1.37 -20.80 10.35
CA ILE A 441 0.83 -22.03 9.75
C ILE A 441 0.85 -21.93 8.22
N VAL A 442 1.40 -22.96 7.56
CA VAL A 442 1.28 -23.16 6.12
C VAL A 442 0.51 -24.45 5.86
N LYS A 443 -0.60 -24.37 5.14
CA LYS A 443 -1.38 -25.53 4.69
C LYS A 443 -1.19 -25.75 3.20
N LEU A 444 -0.73 -26.93 2.84
CA LEU A 444 -0.57 -27.41 1.47
C LEU A 444 -1.71 -28.38 1.19
N VAL A 445 -2.54 -28.09 0.19
CA VAL A 445 -3.77 -28.83 -0.11
C VAL A 445 -3.65 -29.53 -1.46
N GLY A 446 -4.06 -30.80 -1.50
CA GLY A 446 -3.93 -31.70 -2.64
C GLY A 446 -2.63 -32.51 -2.61
N PRO A 447 -2.20 -33.07 -3.75
CA PRO A 447 -0.92 -33.76 -3.86
C PRO A 447 0.23 -32.82 -3.49
N VAL A 448 0.99 -33.19 -2.47
CA VAL A 448 2.15 -32.43 -1.97
C VAL A 448 3.42 -33.21 -2.27
N GLU A 449 4.41 -32.52 -2.81
CA GLU A 449 5.78 -33.00 -2.92
C GLU A 449 6.72 -31.98 -2.30
N LEU A 450 7.48 -32.41 -1.30
CA LEU A 450 8.53 -31.63 -0.65
C LEU A 450 9.86 -32.30 -0.96
N GLU A 451 10.78 -31.56 -1.56
CA GLU A 451 12.10 -32.02 -1.97
C GLU A 451 13.16 -31.07 -1.40
N GLN A 452 14.11 -31.62 -0.64
CA GLN A 452 15.25 -30.86 -0.17
C GLN A 452 16.33 -30.83 -1.26
N ALA A 453 16.79 -29.64 -1.63
CA ALA A 453 17.93 -29.51 -2.53
C ALA A 453 19.19 -30.08 -1.87
N GLY A 454 19.96 -30.88 -2.61
CA GLY A 454 21.16 -31.56 -2.13
C GLY A 454 21.76 -32.47 -3.20
N SER A 455 22.86 -33.16 -2.86
CA SER A 455 23.40 -34.22 -3.72
C SER A 455 22.38 -35.36 -3.89
N PRO A 456 22.42 -36.14 -4.98
CA PRO A 456 21.47 -37.25 -5.22
C PRO A 456 21.37 -38.23 -4.05
N ASP A 457 22.47 -38.42 -3.30
CA ASP A 457 22.55 -39.32 -2.16
C ASP A 457 22.03 -38.69 -0.85
N GLU A 458 21.96 -37.36 -0.79
CA GLU A 458 21.47 -36.59 0.36
C GLU A 458 20.05 -36.04 0.16
N THR A 459 19.45 -36.27 -1.00
CA THR A 459 18.13 -35.75 -1.33
C THR A 459 17.08 -36.40 -0.42
N MET A 460 16.35 -35.56 0.31
CA MET A 460 15.17 -35.94 1.09
C MET A 460 13.93 -35.54 0.30
N ARG A 461 13.05 -36.51 0.03
CA ARG A 461 11.76 -36.28 -0.62
C ARG A 461 10.63 -36.81 0.24
N ILE A 462 9.65 -35.97 0.56
CA ILE A 462 8.38 -36.38 1.18
C ILE A 462 7.27 -36.09 0.19
N ALA A 463 6.39 -37.06 -0.06
CA ALA A 463 5.19 -36.88 -0.87
C ALA A 463 3.96 -37.39 -0.12
N CYS A 464 2.80 -36.75 -0.32
CA CYS A 464 1.49 -37.21 0.14
C CYS A 464 0.41 -36.77 -0.85
N ASP A 465 -0.76 -37.42 -0.89
CA ASP A 465 -1.78 -37.15 -1.91
C ASP A 465 -2.95 -36.27 -1.45
N LEU A 466 -3.14 -36.08 -0.13
CA LEU A 466 -4.25 -35.29 0.41
C LEU A 466 -3.84 -33.87 0.85
N TRP A 467 -2.98 -33.73 1.86
CA TRP A 467 -2.54 -32.42 2.37
C TRP A 467 -1.34 -32.52 3.32
N ALA A 468 -0.70 -31.38 3.55
CA ALA A 468 0.29 -31.19 4.61
C ALA A 468 0.06 -29.88 5.38
N GLU A 469 0.31 -29.89 6.69
CA GLU A 469 0.37 -28.69 7.54
C GLU A 469 1.80 -28.53 8.05
N LEU A 470 2.41 -27.40 7.72
CA LEU A 470 3.72 -27.01 8.22
C LEU A 470 3.52 -25.95 9.30
N ARG A 471 4.15 -26.15 10.45
CA ARG A 471 4.21 -25.17 11.51
C ARG A 471 5.59 -24.57 11.55
N LEU A 472 5.61 -23.26 11.43
CA LEU A 472 6.78 -22.44 11.48
C LEU A 472 6.88 -21.91 12.91
N SER A 473 8.08 -21.97 13.50
CA SER A 473 8.32 -21.39 14.82
C SER A 473 8.00 -19.88 14.81
N GLU A 474 7.57 -19.33 15.94
CA GLU A 474 7.54 -17.87 16.07
C GLU A 474 8.98 -17.37 15.95
N ALA A 475 9.24 -16.53 14.94
CA ALA A 475 10.52 -15.85 14.82
C ALA A 475 10.82 -15.19 16.17
N ARG A 476 11.91 -15.60 16.82
CA ARG A 476 12.43 -14.81 17.94
C ARG A 476 12.81 -13.47 17.36
N SER A 477 12.00 -12.45 17.63
CA SER A 477 12.31 -11.05 17.35
C SER A 477 13.45 -10.57 18.26
N ASP A 478 14.60 -11.25 18.23
CA ASP A 478 15.85 -10.71 18.75
C ASP A 478 16.34 -9.70 17.70
N VAL A 479 16.05 -8.43 18.01
CA VAL A 479 16.72 -7.17 17.64
C VAL A 479 17.64 -7.22 16.40
N ASP A 480 17.31 -6.40 15.40
CA ASP A 480 18.13 -5.97 14.24
C ASP A 480 18.25 -6.88 13.00
N ALA A 481 17.65 -8.06 12.94
CA ALA A 481 17.65 -8.85 11.70
C ALA A 481 16.59 -8.37 10.69
N ALA A 482 17.05 -7.93 9.51
CA ALA A 482 16.21 -7.45 8.43
C ALA A 482 15.24 -8.53 7.90
N ALA A 483 13.99 -8.11 7.69
CA ALA A 483 12.95 -8.68 6.82
C ALA A 483 12.31 -10.04 7.18
N PRO A 484 11.03 -10.02 7.59
CA PRO A 484 10.13 -11.19 7.67
C PRO A 484 9.77 -11.85 6.32
N ASP A 485 10.57 -12.77 5.78
CA ASP A 485 10.13 -13.58 4.62
C ASP A 485 9.06 -14.62 5.04
N VAL A 486 8.07 -14.88 4.18
CA VAL A 486 6.99 -15.87 4.34
C VAL A 486 7.50 -17.25 4.76
N PHE A 487 8.75 -17.58 4.39
CA PHE A 487 9.43 -18.81 4.77
C PHE A 487 10.71 -18.63 5.59
N SER A 488 11.16 -17.41 5.88
CA SER A 488 12.42 -17.19 6.63
C SER A 488 12.22 -17.07 8.12
N GLU A 489 11.07 -16.60 8.57
CA GLU A 489 10.94 -16.18 9.97
C GLU A 489 10.62 -17.33 10.90
N GLY A 490 9.83 -18.28 10.44
CA GLY A 490 9.62 -19.48 11.22
C GLY A 490 10.43 -20.62 10.66
N GLU A 491 11.42 -21.00 11.44
CA GLU A 491 12.11 -22.24 11.27
C GLU A 491 11.06 -23.34 11.30
N LEU A 492 11.04 -24.23 10.30
CA LEU A 492 10.11 -25.36 10.30
C LEU A 492 10.27 -26.11 11.63
N GLU A 493 9.23 -26.07 12.46
CA GLU A 493 9.21 -26.67 13.80
C GLU A 493 8.62 -28.07 13.73
N SER A 494 7.51 -28.19 13.01
CA SER A 494 6.86 -29.47 12.74
C SER A 494 6.15 -29.49 11.40
N ALA A 495 5.97 -30.68 10.85
CA ALA A 495 5.18 -30.90 9.66
C ALA A 495 4.35 -32.17 9.78
N LEU A 496 3.06 -32.06 9.44
CA LEU A 496 2.09 -33.13 9.40
C LEU A 496 1.69 -33.41 7.96
N PHE A 497 1.94 -34.62 7.47
CA PHE A 497 1.57 -35.09 6.15
C PHE A 497 0.46 -36.15 6.26
N VAL A 498 -0.54 -36.06 5.40
CA VAL A 498 -1.70 -36.97 5.41
C VAL A 498 -2.01 -37.42 3.99
N GLY A 499 -2.29 -38.73 3.85
CA GLY A 499 -2.65 -39.39 2.60
C GLY A 499 -1.45 -40.00 1.88
N ASP A 500 -1.42 -41.34 1.76
CA ASP A 500 -0.39 -42.11 1.05
C ASP A 500 1.03 -41.54 1.12
N VAL A 501 1.46 -41.24 2.35
CA VAL A 501 2.73 -40.58 2.62
C VAL A 501 3.89 -41.48 2.20
N ARG A 502 4.77 -40.96 1.34
CA ARG A 502 5.99 -41.61 0.88
C ARG A 502 7.18 -40.73 1.19
N VAL A 503 8.14 -41.26 1.95
CA VAL A 503 9.39 -40.56 2.23
C VAL A 503 10.55 -41.33 1.64
N ARG A 504 11.48 -40.61 1.01
CA ARG A 504 12.76 -41.11 0.55
C ARG A 504 13.87 -40.28 1.17
N ILE A 505 14.82 -40.96 1.82
CA ILE A 505 16.03 -40.35 2.38
C ILE A 505 17.21 -41.22 1.94
N GLY A 506 17.96 -40.77 0.92
CA GLY A 506 18.99 -41.59 0.28
C GLY A 506 18.43 -42.91 -0.27
N PRO A 507 18.97 -44.09 0.13
CA PRO A 507 18.45 -45.40 -0.28
C PRO A 507 17.19 -45.82 0.48
N GLN A 508 16.88 -45.17 1.61
CA GLN A 508 15.84 -45.59 2.54
C GLN A 508 14.48 -45.02 2.12
N ARG A 509 13.43 -45.83 2.23
CA ARG A 509 12.05 -45.51 1.84
C ARG A 509 11.07 -45.85 2.95
N LEU A 510 10.18 -44.91 3.26
CA LEU A 510 9.07 -45.06 4.19
C LEU A 510 7.75 -44.86 3.44
N ALA A 511 6.76 -45.72 3.70
CA ALA A 511 5.37 -45.50 3.32
C ALA A 511 4.50 -45.50 4.59
N ALA A 512 3.51 -44.62 4.69
CA ALA A 512 2.56 -44.53 5.80
C ALA A 512 1.29 -43.80 5.35
N GLN A 513 0.20 -43.81 6.14
CA GLN A 513 -0.98 -43.00 5.83
C GLN A 513 -0.89 -41.59 6.42
N ARG A 514 -0.13 -41.45 7.52
CA ARG A 514 0.13 -40.18 8.20
C ARG A 514 1.57 -40.15 8.68
N LEU A 515 2.20 -39.00 8.57
CA LEU A 515 3.54 -38.75 9.08
C LEU A 515 3.58 -37.40 9.79
N GLU A 516 4.04 -37.40 11.03
CA GLU A 516 4.27 -36.20 11.81
C GLU A 516 5.77 -36.08 12.09
N THR A 517 6.37 -34.96 11.72
CA THR A 517 7.81 -34.71 11.85
C THR A 517 8.03 -33.50 12.74
N PHE A 518 9.10 -33.55 13.54
CA PHE A 518 9.52 -32.48 14.43
C PHE A 518 10.99 -32.20 14.18
N PHE A 519 11.33 -30.92 14.13
CA PHE A 519 12.65 -30.45 13.76
C PHE A 519 13.26 -29.63 14.89
N ARG A 520 14.58 -29.70 15.02
CA ARG A 520 15.35 -28.80 15.87
C ARG A 520 15.42 -27.41 15.21
N PRO A 521 15.66 -26.35 16.01
CA PRO A 521 16.10 -25.07 15.48
C PRO A 521 17.29 -25.27 14.50
N PRO A 522 17.31 -24.58 13.35
CA PRO A 522 18.38 -24.61 12.39
C PRO A 522 19.66 -24.08 12.99
N GLN A 523 20.74 -24.80 12.74
CA GLN A 523 22.08 -24.25 12.83
C GLN A 523 22.52 -23.76 11.45
N ALA A 524 23.47 -22.82 11.41
CA ALA A 524 23.96 -22.26 10.15
C ALA A 524 24.39 -23.38 9.19
N ASN A 525 23.83 -23.37 7.98
CA ASN A 525 24.08 -24.35 6.90
C ASN A 525 23.69 -25.81 7.22
N GLU A 526 22.93 -26.08 8.29
CA GLU A 526 22.47 -27.43 8.59
C GLU A 526 21.32 -27.83 7.62
N PRO A 527 21.43 -28.97 6.90
CA PRO A 527 20.37 -29.46 6.02
C PRO A 527 19.11 -29.86 6.83
N LEU A 528 17.94 -29.78 6.20
CA LEU A 528 16.66 -30.11 6.86
C LEU A 528 16.66 -31.54 7.43
N LYS A 529 17.22 -32.50 6.69
CA LYS A 529 17.44 -33.89 7.14
C LYS A 529 18.16 -33.97 8.50
N ALA A 530 19.23 -33.21 8.71
CA ALA A 530 20.00 -33.25 9.96
C ALA A 530 19.24 -32.63 11.14
N ARG A 531 18.30 -31.73 10.85
CA ARG A 531 17.42 -31.11 11.86
C ARG A 531 16.29 -32.03 12.32
N LEU A 532 15.95 -33.08 11.57
CA LEU A 532 14.86 -34.00 11.91
C LEU A 532 15.15 -34.69 13.26
N GLN A 533 14.39 -34.33 14.29
CA GLN A 533 14.57 -34.85 15.65
C GLN A 533 13.68 -36.06 15.93
N ARG A 534 12.48 -36.05 15.36
CA ARG A 534 11.47 -37.08 15.61
C ARG A 534 10.56 -37.18 14.41
N ALA A 535 10.21 -38.40 14.04
CA ALA A 535 9.17 -38.68 13.07
C ALA A 535 8.25 -39.78 13.61
N VAL A 536 6.95 -39.56 13.52
CA VAL A 536 5.89 -40.45 13.97
C VAL A 536 5.03 -40.80 12.76
N ALA A 537 5.15 -42.03 12.30
CA ALA A 537 4.34 -42.57 11.20
C ALA A 537 3.16 -43.37 11.77
N ALA A 538 1.99 -43.28 11.12
CA ALA A 538 0.78 -44.02 11.48
C ALA A 538 0.06 -44.58 10.23
N GLY A 539 -0.75 -45.62 10.46
CA GLY A 539 -1.43 -46.39 9.41
C GLY A 539 -0.60 -47.58 8.93
N ASP A 540 -0.67 -47.90 7.64
CA ASP A 540 0.08 -49.00 7.02
C ASP A 540 1.56 -48.65 6.82
N VAL A 541 2.31 -48.63 7.92
CA VAL A 541 3.72 -48.23 7.90
C VAL A 541 4.60 -49.32 7.29
N ARG A 542 5.34 -49.00 6.23
CA ARG A 542 6.33 -49.88 5.58
C ARG A 542 7.67 -49.17 5.46
N LEU A 543 8.74 -49.80 5.92
CA LEU A 543 10.11 -49.32 5.76
C LEU A 543 10.87 -50.27 4.83
N SER A 544 11.62 -49.73 3.86
CA SER A 544 12.44 -50.51 2.93
C SER A 544 13.71 -49.75 2.56
N GLY A 545 14.79 -50.46 2.21
CA GLY A 545 16.08 -49.86 1.90
C GLY A 545 16.92 -49.65 3.17
N GLY A 546 17.98 -50.43 3.28
CA GLY A 546 19.05 -50.32 4.27
C GLY A 546 20.26 -51.05 3.72
N ASP A 547 21.44 -50.45 3.84
CA ASP A 547 22.68 -51.16 3.59
C ASP A 547 22.82 -52.23 4.67
N ASP A 548 23.06 -53.48 4.26
CA ASP A 548 23.32 -54.62 5.16
C ASP A 548 24.62 -54.43 5.98
N ASP A 549 25.35 -53.33 5.75
CA ASP A 549 26.71 -53.06 6.23
C ASP A 549 26.79 -52.50 7.67
N GLY A 550 25.69 -52.51 8.43
CA GLY A 550 25.72 -52.27 9.87
C GLY A 550 25.97 -50.83 10.31
N GLU A 551 25.99 -49.85 9.39
CA GLU A 551 25.92 -48.44 9.78
C GLU A 551 24.55 -48.11 10.39
N PRO A 552 24.51 -47.29 11.47
CA PRO A 552 23.25 -46.85 12.04
C PRO A 552 22.47 -46.08 10.97
N ALA A 553 21.39 -46.70 10.49
CA ALA A 553 20.49 -46.12 9.50
C ALA A 553 20.21 -44.64 9.82
N ALA A 554 20.12 -43.79 8.79
CA ALA A 554 19.67 -42.40 8.95
C ALA A 554 18.32 -42.31 9.71
N TRP A 555 17.52 -43.38 9.66
CA TRP A 555 16.30 -43.56 10.45
C TRP A 555 16.46 -44.05 11.90
N SER A 556 17.67 -44.16 12.46
CA SER A 556 17.86 -44.53 13.88
C SER A 556 17.20 -43.53 14.85
N VAL A 557 16.96 -42.30 14.39
CA VAL A 557 16.17 -41.25 15.06
C VAL A 557 14.66 -41.53 15.01
N LEU A 558 14.21 -42.34 14.05
CA LEU A 558 12.82 -42.74 13.88
C LEU A 558 12.50 -43.88 14.83
N ARG A 559 12.32 -43.56 16.13
CA ARG A 559 11.56 -44.42 17.02
C ARG A 559 10.12 -44.42 16.53
N ALA A 560 9.81 -45.31 15.59
CA ALA A 560 8.44 -45.62 15.24
C ALA A 560 7.77 -46.16 16.51
N HIS A 561 7.08 -45.29 17.26
CA HIS A 561 6.01 -45.72 18.13
C HIS A 561 4.89 -46.19 17.21
N VAL A 562 5.03 -47.42 16.73
CA VAL A 562 3.97 -48.18 16.07
C VAL A 562 2.95 -48.48 17.16
N SER A 563 2.08 -47.50 17.44
CA SER A 563 1.17 -47.55 18.58
C SER A 563 -0.03 -48.47 18.36
N HIS A 564 -0.19 -49.10 17.20
CA HIS A 564 -1.11 -50.22 16.96
C HIS A 564 -0.44 -51.28 16.10
N ALA A 565 -0.61 -52.54 16.50
CA ALA A 565 0.03 -53.73 15.96
C ALA A 565 0.10 -53.76 14.42
N ALA A 566 1.30 -53.57 13.87
CA ALA A 566 1.63 -53.91 12.50
C ALA A 566 2.89 -54.78 12.49
N SER A 567 2.74 -55.96 11.87
CA SER A 567 3.73 -57.02 11.79
C SER A 567 5.03 -56.55 11.13
N TYR A 568 6.13 -56.64 11.88
CA TYR A 568 7.48 -56.44 11.37
C TYR A 568 7.86 -57.65 10.50
N ILE A 569 7.53 -57.63 9.20
CA ILE A 569 8.04 -58.65 8.25
C ILE A 569 9.46 -58.22 7.86
N ILE A 570 10.44 -58.56 8.70
CA ILE A 570 11.83 -58.68 8.23
C ILE A 570 11.86 -59.96 7.39
N GLY A 571 11.82 -59.80 6.07
CA GLY A 571 12.14 -60.86 5.13
C GLY A 571 13.63 -61.21 5.22
N ARG A 572 14.04 -61.88 6.30
CA ARG A 572 15.37 -62.47 6.42
C ARG A 572 15.41 -63.65 5.45
N ARG A 573 15.98 -63.43 4.26
CA ARG A 573 16.30 -64.51 3.32
C ARG A 573 17.40 -65.34 3.98
N ALA A 574 17.03 -66.45 4.61
CA ALA A 574 17.98 -67.38 5.19
C ALA A 574 18.93 -67.87 4.09
N ALA A 575 20.21 -67.55 4.22
CA ALA A 575 21.26 -68.16 3.41
C ALA A 575 21.21 -69.67 3.63
N ALA A 576 20.95 -70.43 2.55
CA ALA A 576 21.03 -71.88 2.57
C ALA A 576 22.49 -72.28 2.82
N ALA A 577 22.73 -73.01 3.90
CA ALA A 577 24.02 -73.63 4.18
C ALA A 577 24.38 -74.65 3.09
N PRO A 578 25.64 -74.77 2.67
CA PRO A 578 26.07 -75.82 1.76
C PRO A 578 25.94 -77.18 2.46
N ARG A 579 25.30 -78.14 1.80
CA ARG A 579 25.25 -79.54 2.25
C ARG A 579 26.61 -80.22 2.02
N PRO A 580 26.99 -81.17 2.89
CA PRO A 580 28.29 -81.84 2.85
C PRO A 580 28.49 -82.71 1.61
#